data_AF-M7MI69-F1
#
_entry.id   AF-M7MI69-F1
#
_cell.length_a   1.000
_cell.length_b   1.000
_cell.length_c   1.000
_cell.angle_alpha   90.00
_cell.angle_beta   90.00
_cell.angle_gamma   90.00
#
_symmetry.space_group_name_H-M   'P 1'
#
loop_
_entity.id
_entity.type
_entity.pdbx_description
1 polymer ?
#
loop_
_entity_poly.entity_id
_entity_poly.type
_entity_poly.pdbx_seq_one_letter_code
_entity_poly.pdbx_strand_id
1 'polypeptide(L)'
;MYFLAIIAFFFLGIVYASITEAGKGQMLAGGAIVFGYGVIGAFIGLCLSIFTAIKAKRHSIIKINGLLTLIIVASFAYFYVNYQKRQREKLENEQQKIERPKTHKTTNKAQTKPMAMLINSDTDNQTTHEMGLGMFTPNFYENKVLYFYSNLTHGKSVQEHMPTDSITFKQREYGGFDIATAPPWLVPEHLKLDYDLLYFKVKSISHDFIEVIVNTTNNQTAFVDRYSGKLHYWSEFLLGVHSIEFPEPSKHKIYVKPLDHAGTIATSYSFMRPVKIQNDWMYVELMDDNFNKKGNGWIRWTKNSKMLITYNLLS
;
A
#
# COMPACT_ATOMS: atom_id res chain seq x y z
N MET A 1 5.82 -43.13 13.73
CA MET A 1 7.14 -43.19 13.08
C MET A 1 7.24 -42.24 11.89
N TYR A 2 6.47 -42.43 10.81
CA TYR A 2 6.55 -41.60 9.60
C TYR A 2 6.41 -40.10 9.88
N PHE A 3 5.32 -39.71 10.54
CA PHE A 3 5.04 -38.31 10.88
C PHE A 3 6.13 -37.67 11.76
N LEU A 4 6.59 -38.42 12.78
CA LEU A 4 7.66 -38.01 13.69
C LEU A 4 9.01 -37.83 12.96
N ALA A 5 9.33 -38.71 12.02
CA ALA A 5 10.55 -38.64 11.23
C ALA A 5 10.53 -37.43 10.29
N ILE A 6 9.40 -37.15 9.63
CA ILE A 6 9.24 -35.97 8.76
C ILE A 6 9.51 -34.69 9.56
N ILE A 7 8.88 -34.55 10.73
CA ILE A 7 9.03 -33.36 11.57
C ILE A 7 10.45 -33.23 12.12
N ALA A 8 11.03 -34.31 12.66
CA ALA A 8 12.37 -34.28 13.22
C ALA A 8 13.42 -33.90 12.15
N PHE A 9 13.32 -34.47 10.95
CA PHE A 9 14.26 -34.19 9.87
C PHE A 9 14.02 -32.82 9.21
N PHE A 10 12.79 -32.30 9.23
CA PHE A 10 12.51 -30.92 8.84
C PHE A 10 13.29 -29.92 9.71
N PHE A 11 13.22 -30.09 11.04
CA PHE A 11 13.97 -29.23 11.96
C PHE A 11 15.48 -29.40 11.84
N LEU A 12 15.97 -30.63 11.66
CA LEU A 12 17.39 -30.88 11.36
C LEU A 12 17.85 -30.16 10.10
N GLY A 13 17.02 -30.13 9.04
CA GLY A 13 17.30 -29.40 7.81
C GLY A 13 17.42 -27.89 8.04
N ILE A 14 16.52 -27.30 8.83
CA ILE A 14 16.57 -25.88 9.19
C ILE A 14 17.81 -25.56 10.04
N VAL A 15 18.13 -26.40 11.03
CA VAL A 15 19.32 -26.22 11.87
C VAL A 15 20.59 -26.31 11.04
N TYR A 16 20.67 -27.28 10.12
CA TYR A 16 21.79 -27.42 9.19
C TYR A 16 21.98 -26.16 8.35
N ALA A 17 20.91 -25.65 7.73
CA ALA A 17 20.94 -24.42 6.93
C ALA A 17 21.34 -23.18 7.74
N SER A 18 20.97 -23.16 9.03
CA SER A 18 21.36 -22.08 9.96
C SER A 18 22.86 -22.11 10.27
N ILE A 19 23.44 -23.31 10.42
CA ILE A 19 24.87 -23.49 10.69
C ILE A 19 25.71 -23.20 9.44
N THR A 20 25.26 -23.61 8.26
CA THR A 20 25.96 -23.37 6.99
C THR A 20 25.75 -21.97 6.43
N GLU A 21 25.06 -21.09 7.18
CA GLU A 21 24.74 -19.72 6.80
C GLU A 21 24.05 -19.59 5.43
N ALA A 22 23.29 -20.62 4.99
CA ALA A 22 22.81 -20.76 3.61
C ALA A 22 21.86 -19.64 3.15
N GLY A 23 21.30 -18.86 4.08
CA GLY A 23 20.44 -17.70 3.80
C GLY A 23 21.02 -16.35 4.21
N LYS A 24 22.28 -16.28 4.62
CA LYS A 24 22.90 -15.05 5.13
C LYS A 24 23.15 -14.06 3.98
N GLY A 25 22.71 -12.83 4.16
CA GLY A 25 22.85 -11.76 3.16
C GLY A 25 21.76 -11.71 2.08
N GLN A 26 20.83 -12.67 2.04
CA GLN A 26 19.76 -12.72 1.03
C GLN A 26 18.40 -12.18 1.49
N MET A 27 18.37 -11.38 2.56
CA MET A 27 17.15 -10.73 3.10
C MET A 27 15.93 -11.68 3.09
N LEU A 28 14.87 -11.35 2.34
CA LEU A 28 13.60 -12.09 2.29
C LEU A 28 13.74 -13.49 1.66
N ALA A 29 14.65 -13.65 0.69
CA ALA A 29 14.94 -14.94 0.07
C ALA A 29 15.68 -15.89 1.03
N GLY A 30 16.41 -15.35 2.01
CA GLY A 30 17.08 -16.15 3.05
C GLY A 30 16.11 -17.02 3.85
N GLY A 31 14.89 -16.53 4.11
CA GLY A 31 13.85 -17.32 4.78
C GLY A 31 13.36 -18.49 3.93
N ALA A 32 13.11 -18.25 2.64
CA ALA A 32 12.69 -19.30 1.70
C ALA A 32 13.76 -20.37 1.49
N ILE A 33 15.04 -19.98 1.44
CA ILE A 33 16.17 -20.91 1.31
C ILE A 33 16.25 -21.82 2.54
N VAL A 34 16.22 -21.25 3.74
CA VAL A 34 16.26 -22.03 5.00
C VAL A 34 15.06 -22.97 5.11
N PHE A 35 13.86 -22.51 4.69
CA PHE A 35 12.68 -23.35 4.62
C PHE A 35 12.84 -24.50 3.62
N GLY A 36 13.44 -24.23 2.45
CA GLY A 36 13.75 -25.24 1.43
C GLY A 36 14.63 -26.38 1.97
N TYR A 37 15.66 -26.07 2.76
CA TYR A 37 16.46 -27.09 3.44
C TYR A 37 15.63 -27.92 4.43
N GLY A 38 14.66 -27.31 5.11
CA GLY A 38 13.69 -28.03 5.92
C GLY A 38 12.89 -29.03 5.09
N VAL A 39 12.36 -28.62 3.93
CA VAL A 39 11.58 -29.51 3.04
C VAL A 39 12.44 -30.68 2.51
N ILE A 40 13.67 -30.41 2.10
CA ILE A 40 14.62 -31.45 1.66
C ILE A 40 14.90 -32.43 2.81
N GLY A 41 15.14 -31.92 4.02
CA GLY A 41 15.30 -32.73 5.22
C GLY A 41 14.08 -33.63 5.47
N ALA A 42 12.88 -33.06 5.43
CA ALA A 42 11.62 -33.78 5.61
C ALA A 42 11.46 -34.93 4.61
N PHE A 43 11.83 -34.72 3.35
CA PHE A 43 11.80 -35.74 2.30
C PHE A 43 12.77 -36.89 2.58
N ILE A 44 13.99 -36.57 3.03
CA ILE A 44 14.98 -37.58 3.45
C ILE A 44 14.45 -38.38 4.65
N GLY A 45 13.86 -37.69 5.64
CA GLY A 45 13.25 -38.31 6.82
C GLY A 45 12.10 -39.27 6.45
N LEU A 46 11.28 -38.89 5.47
CA LEU A 46 10.22 -39.75 4.93
C LEU A 46 10.82 -41.04 4.34
N CYS A 47 11.81 -40.92 3.45
CA CYS A 47 12.45 -42.08 2.81
C CYS A 47 13.08 -43.03 3.84
N LEU A 48 13.82 -42.49 4.82
CA LEU A 48 14.41 -43.26 5.91
C LEU A 48 13.35 -43.95 6.77
N SER A 49 12.24 -43.27 7.02
CA SER A 49 11.16 -43.84 7.83
C SER A 49 10.46 -45.00 7.14
N ILE A 50 10.24 -44.94 5.83
CA ILE A 50 9.71 -46.04 5.01
C ILE A 50 10.66 -47.24 5.03
N PHE A 51 11.95 -47.00 4.77
CA PHE A 51 12.94 -48.07 4.77
C PHE A 51 13.06 -48.76 6.13
N THR A 52 13.06 -47.97 7.21
CA THR A 52 13.16 -48.51 8.56
C THR A 52 11.89 -49.26 8.96
N ALA A 53 10.72 -48.80 8.55
CA ALA A 53 9.47 -49.50 8.86
C ALA A 53 9.35 -50.87 8.17
N ILE A 54 9.94 -51.04 6.99
CA ILE A 54 9.96 -52.32 6.27
C ILE A 54 10.90 -53.34 6.93
N LYS A 55 12.04 -52.88 7.47
CA LYS A 55 13.09 -53.77 7.99
C LYS A 55 13.12 -53.93 9.53
N ALA A 56 12.52 -53.02 10.28
CA ALA A 56 12.68 -52.99 11.74
C ALA A 56 11.61 -53.79 12.50
N LYS A 57 12.03 -54.48 13.55
CA LYS A 57 11.12 -55.11 14.53
C LYS A 57 10.40 -54.04 15.35
N ARG A 58 9.17 -54.32 15.78
CA ARG A 58 8.30 -53.40 16.57
C ARG A 58 9.02 -52.74 17.75
N HIS A 59 9.85 -53.49 18.48
CA HIS A 59 10.62 -52.97 19.61
C HIS A 59 11.64 -51.88 19.23
N SER A 60 12.30 -52.00 18.06
CA SER A 60 13.22 -50.98 17.56
C SER A 60 12.49 -49.71 17.12
N ILE A 61 11.28 -49.85 16.55
CA ILE A 61 10.46 -48.70 16.13
C ILE A 61 10.07 -47.81 17.33
N ILE A 62 9.78 -48.41 18.49
CA ILE A 62 9.46 -47.67 19.72
C ILE A 62 10.66 -46.85 20.19
N LYS A 63 11.87 -47.45 20.20
CA LYS A 63 13.11 -46.75 20.57
C LYS A 63 13.42 -45.59 19.62
N ILE A 64 13.26 -45.80 18.32
CA ILE A 64 13.50 -44.76 17.30
C ILE A 64 12.50 -43.61 17.45
N ASN A 65 11.21 -43.89 17.69
CA ASN A 65 10.24 -42.83 17.95
C ASN A 65 10.60 -42.01 19.20
N GLY A 66 11.06 -42.66 20.28
CA GLY A 66 11.54 -41.96 21.47
C GLY A 66 12.71 -41.00 21.17
N LEU A 67 13.68 -41.45 20.38
CA LEU A 67 14.79 -40.62 19.93
C LEU A 67 14.33 -39.44 19.06
N LEU A 68 13.43 -39.68 18.10
CA LEU A 68 12.89 -38.63 17.23
C LEU A 68 12.12 -37.57 18.03
N THR A 69 11.34 -37.97 19.03
CA THR A 69 10.66 -37.04 19.93
C THR A 69 11.67 -36.17 20.69
N LEU A 70 12.76 -36.76 21.19
CA LEU A 70 13.81 -36.02 21.90
C LEU A 70 14.47 -34.97 20.99
N ILE A 71 14.73 -35.32 19.72
CA ILE A 71 15.27 -34.38 18.72
C ILE A 71 14.32 -33.20 18.47
N ILE A 72 13.01 -33.46 18.38
CA ILE A 72 12.01 -32.41 18.19
C ILE A 72 11.99 -31.47 19.41
N VAL A 73 11.95 -32.02 20.62
CA VAL A 73 11.96 -31.22 21.86
C VAL A 73 13.22 -30.37 21.97
N ALA A 74 14.39 -30.94 21.66
CA ALA A 74 15.66 -30.21 21.66
C ALA A 74 15.68 -29.09 20.61
N SER A 75 15.14 -29.34 19.42
CA SER A 75 15.02 -28.34 18.35
C SER A 75 14.09 -27.19 18.75
N PHE A 76 12.93 -27.50 19.34
CA PHE A 76 12.00 -26.49 19.86
C PHE A 76 12.65 -25.62 20.95
N ALA A 77 13.34 -26.24 21.91
CA ALA A 77 14.06 -25.52 22.94
C ALA A 77 15.14 -24.59 22.34
N TYR A 78 15.90 -25.08 21.35
CA TYR A 78 16.89 -24.28 20.63
C TYR A 78 16.24 -23.06 19.94
N PHE A 79 15.17 -23.25 19.16
CA PHE A 79 14.50 -22.13 18.49
C PHE A 79 13.86 -21.14 19.47
N TYR A 80 13.29 -21.64 20.56
CA TYR A 80 12.70 -20.79 21.61
C TYR A 80 13.75 -19.87 22.26
N VAL A 81 14.89 -20.43 22.65
CA VAL A 81 16.01 -19.64 23.22
C VAL A 81 16.54 -18.62 22.20
N ASN A 82 16.70 -19.03 20.94
CA ASN A 82 17.23 -18.14 19.90
C ASN A 82 16.24 -17.01 19.55
N TYR A 83 14.93 -17.30 19.59
CA TYR A 83 13.88 -16.30 19.43
C TYR A 83 13.89 -15.29 20.57
N GLN A 84 13.98 -15.77 21.82
CA GLN A 84 14.03 -14.89 23.00
C GLN A 84 15.29 -13.99 22.98
N LYS A 85 16.44 -14.52 22.55
CA LYS A 85 17.68 -13.74 22.40
C LYS A 85 17.51 -12.61 21.39
N ARG A 86 16.93 -12.89 20.21
CA ARG A 86 16.64 -11.88 19.18
C ARG A 86 15.66 -10.80 19.66
N GLN A 87 14.69 -11.15 20.50
CA GLN A 87 13.76 -10.18 21.07
C GLN A 87 14.44 -9.27 22.10
N ARG A 88 15.34 -9.80 22.94
CA ARG A 88 16.14 -8.98 23.87
C ARG A 88 17.08 -8.03 23.13
N GLU A 89 17.78 -8.51 22.10
CA GLU A 89 18.66 -7.68 21.25
C GLU A 89 17.89 -6.55 20.55
N LYS A 90 16.63 -6.76 20.15
CA LYS A 90 15.78 -5.69 19.60
C LYS A 90 15.41 -4.65 20.66
N LEU A 91 15.04 -5.08 21.87
CA LEU A 91 14.73 -4.18 22.97
C LEU A 91 15.94 -3.34 23.40
N GLU A 92 17.12 -3.96 23.51
CA GLU A 92 18.37 -3.27 23.90
C GLU A 92 18.81 -2.26 22.82
N ASN A 93 18.68 -2.60 21.54
CA ASN A 93 18.98 -1.67 20.44
C ASN A 93 17.98 -0.50 20.35
N GLU A 94 16.72 -0.71 20.72
CA GLU A 94 15.73 0.38 20.82
C GLU A 94 16.01 1.29 22.02
N GLN A 95 16.42 0.75 23.17
CA GLN A 95 16.79 1.53 24.36
C GLN A 95 18.10 2.33 24.15
N GLN A 96 19.12 1.76 23.50
CA GLN A 96 20.35 2.49 23.17
C GLN A 96 20.14 3.64 22.16
N LYS A 97 19.08 3.59 21.35
CA LYS A 97 18.69 4.69 20.46
C LYS A 97 18.04 5.87 21.21
N ILE A 98 17.49 5.61 22.40
CA ILE A 98 16.79 6.60 23.23
C ILE A 98 17.78 7.31 24.19
N GLU A 99 18.84 6.63 24.64
CA GLU A 99 19.77 7.18 25.65
C GLU A 99 21.00 7.94 25.11
N ARG A 100 21.24 7.99 23.79
CA ARG A 100 22.34 8.83 23.28
C ARG A 100 21.92 10.31 23.28
N PRO A 101 22.60 11.20 24.04
CA PRO A 101 22.38 12.63 23.92
C PRO A 101 22.79 13.06 22.50
N LYS A 102 21.96 13.88 21.86
CA LYS A 102 22.28 14.54 20.59
C LYS A 102 23.53 15.39 20.77
N THR A 103 24.70 14.83 20.49
CA THR A 103 25.94 15.60 20.37
C THR A 103 25.84 16.40 19.08
N HIS A 104 25.67 17.72 19.23
CA HIS A 104 25.86 18.69 18.16
C HIS A 104 27.26 18.49 17.55
N LYS A 105 27.33 17.85 16.38
CA LYS A 105 28.46 18.01 15.48
C LYS A 105 28.13 19.15 14.53
N THR A 106 28.73 20.30 14.83
CA THR A 106 28.99 21.36 13.87
C THR A 106 29.86 20.75 12.77
N THR A 107 29.28 20.53 11.59
CA THR A 107 30.04 20.16 10.40
C THR A 107 29.55 21.06 9.28
N ASN A 108 30.52 21.70 8.64
CA ASN A 108 30.43 22.78 7.68
C ASN A 108 29.18 22.72 6.78
N LYS A 109 28.55 23.89 6.61
CA LYS A 109 27.58 24.18 5.55
C LYS A 109 28.20 23.85 4.18
N ALA A 110 28.08 22.60 3.75
CA ALA A 110 27.90 22.31 2.35
C ALA A 110 26.44 22.62 2.07
N GLN A 111 26.23 23.69 1.29
CA GLN A 111 24.96 24.12 0.77
C GLN A 111 24.45 23.01 -0.16
N THR A 112 23.81 21.98 0.40
CA THR A 112 23.08 20.99 -0.38
C THR A 112 21.86 21.69 -0.95
N LYS A 113 22.03 22.21 -2.17
CA LYS A 113 20.92 22.38 -3.09
C LYS A 113 20.11 21.07 -3.06
N PRO A 114 18.78 21.13 -2.94
CA PRO A 114 17.97 19.93 -3.04
C PRO A 114 18.28 19.27 -4.39
N MET A 115 18.94 18.11 -4.36
CA MET A 115 19.09 17.22 -5.52
C MET A 115 17.86 16.30 -5.63
N ALA A 116 16.68 16.84 -5.36
CA ALA A 116 15.48 16.33 -6.03
C ALA A 116 15.56 16.95 -7.43
N MET A 117 15.88 16.12 -8.42
CA MET A 117 15.89 16.53 -9.81
C MET A 117 14.46 16.99 -10.15
N LEU A 118 14.30 18.30 -10.34
CA LEU A 118 13.16 18.90 -11.02
C LEU A 118 12.99 18.16 -12.35
N ILE A 119 12.05 17.22 -12.43
CA ILE A 119 11.43 16.88 -13.70
C ILE A 119 10.50 18.06 -14.00
N ASN A 120 11.09 19.18 -14.41
CA ASN A 120 10.35 20.18 -15.15
C ASN A 120 10.15 19.55 -16.53
N SER A 121 9.00 18.93 -16.72
CA SER A 121 8.55 18.55 -18.05
C SER A 121 8.29 19.85 -18.79
N ASP A 122 9.33 20.44 -19.37
CA ASP A 122 9.20 21.54 -20.32
C ASP A 122 8.55 20.94 -21.58
N THR A 123 7.23 20.89 -21.56
CA THR A 123 6.40 20.65 -22.73
C THR A 123 5.19 21.56 -22.61
N ASP A 124 5.30 22.69 -23.29
CA ASP A 124 4.27 23.65 -23.68
C ASP A 124 3.22 24.12 -22.66
N ASN A 125 3.37 25.41 -22.35
CA ASN A 125 2.32 26.40 -22.05
C ASN A 125 0.89 26.03 -22.50
N GLN A 126 0.13 25.36 -21.65
CA GLN A 126 -1.27 25.69 -21.36
C GLN A 126 -1.55 25.35 -19.90
N THR A 127 -1.58 26.37 -19.04
CA THR A 127 -2.15 26.30 -17.68
C THR A 127 -3.65 26.09 -17.74
N THR A 128 -4.05 24.90 -18.19
CA THR A 128 -5.29 24.28 -17.77
C THR A 128 -4.91 23.34 -16.65
N HIS A 129 -5.41 23.57 -15.43
CA HIS A 129 -5.33 22.57 -14.38
C HIS A 129 -5.86 21.25 -14.93
N GLU A 130 -4.95 20.35 -15.32
CA GLU A 130 -5.32 19.08 -15.86
C GLU A 130 -6.06 18.32 -14.76
N MET A 131 -7.25 17.86 -15.11
CA MET A 131 -8.13 17.14 -14.21
C MET A 131 -7.47 15.88 -13.62
N GLY A 132 -6.43 15.35 -14.28
CA GLY A 132 -5.84 14.06 -13.95
C GLY A 132 -6.76 12.90 -14.32
N LEU A 133 -6.31 11.68 -14.06
CA LEU A 133 -7.05 10.44 -14.40
C LEU A 133 -8.03 10.01 -13.30
N GLY A 134 -7.83 10.50 -12.08
CA GLY A 134 -8.63 10.17 -10.92
C GLY A 134 -7.84 10.34 -9.63
N MET A 135 -8.13 9.49 -8.66
CA MET A 135 -7.53 9.48 -7.33
C MET A 135 -6.86 8.14 -7.04
N PHE A 136 -5.72 8.18 -6.35
CA PHE A 136 -5.07 7.01 -5.78
C PHE A 136 -5.14 7.07 -4.27
N THR A 137 -5.51 5.98 -3.63
CA THR A 137 -5.47 5.83 -2.18
C THR A 137 -4.58 4.64 -1.79
N PRO A 138 -3.59 4.82 -0.89
CA PRO A 138 -2.75 3.72 -0.44
C PRO A 138 -3.56 2.73 0.41
N ASN A 139 -3.24 1.43 0.30
CA ASN A 139 -3.83 0.42 1.17
C ASN A 139 -3.05 0.36 2.49
N PHE A 140 -3.31 1.29 3.40
CA PHE A 140 -2.64 1.34 4.71
C PHE A 140 -3.12 0.27 5.70
N TYR A 141 -4.16 -0.52 5.37
CA TYR A 141 -4.58 -1.68 6.16
C TYR A 141 -3.62 -2.87 5.98
N GLU A 142 -3.17 -3.11 4.75
CA GLU A 142 -2.24 -4.21 4.42
C GLU A 142 -0.79 -3.73 4.39
N ASN A 143 -0.55 -2.54 3.83
CA ASN A 143 0.79 -1.99 3.62
C ASN A 143 1.07 -0.87 4.62
N LYS A 144 1.98 -1.15 5.57
CA LYS A 144 2.42 -0.14 6.54
C LYS A 144 3.27 0.98 5.94
N VAL A 145 3.72 0.84 4.69
CA VAL A 145 4.61 1.79 4.04
C VAL A 145 4.15 2.03 2.60
N LEU A 146 4.05 3.30 2.22
CA LEU A 146 3.94 3.74 0.83
C LEU A 146 5.28 4.31 0.39
N TYR A 147 5.92 3.70 -0.60
CA TYR A 147 7.19 4.17 -1.16
C TYR A 147 6.97 5.14 -2.33
N PHE A 148 7.79 6.18 -2.37
CA PHE A 148 7.85 7.15 -3.47
C PHE A 148 9.11 6.95 -4.30
N TYR A 149 8.97 7.04 -5.62
CA TYR A 149 10.05 6.91 -6.60
C TYR A 149 10.10 8.15 -7.49
N SER A 150 11.30 8.55 -7.91
CA SER A 150 11.51 9.77 -8.71
C SER A 150 12.07 9.50 -10.11
N ASN A 151 12.98 8.54 -10.25
CA ASN A 151 13.63 8.21 -11.51
C ASN A 151 13.33 6.76 -11.92
N LEU A 152 12.32 6.59 -12.77
CA LEU A 152 11.95 5.29 -13.31
C LEU A 152 12.75 4.98 -14.57
N THR A 153 13.16 3.73 -14.71
CA THR A 153 13.76 3.21 -15.93
C THR A 153 12.69 2.38 -16.62
N HIS A 154 12.32 2.78 -17.84
CA HIS A 154 11.27 2.06 -18.57
C HIS A 154 11.62 0.58 -18.75
N GLY A 155 10.63 -0.28 -18.55
CA GLY A 155 10.76 -1.73 -18.69
C GLY A 155 11.34 -2.45 -17.47
N LYS A 156 11.66 -1.73 -16.38
CA LYS A 156 12.06 -2.33 -15.10
C LYS A 156 10.89 -2.42 -14.13
N SER A 157 10.91 -3.44 -13.30
CA SER A 157 9.91 -3.70 -12.26
C SER A 157 10.14 -2.81 -11.03
N VAL A 158 9.12 -2.69 -10.15
CA VAL A 158 9.18 -1.91 -8.90
C VAL A 158 10.37 -2.32 -8.02
N GLN A 159 10.69 -3.62 -7.97
CA GLN A 159 11.75 -4.16 -7.11
C GLN A 159 13.16 -3.76 -7.57
N GLU A 160 13.32 -3.31 -8.81
CA GLU A 160 14.59 -2.85 -9.37
C GLU A 160 14.83 -1.35 -9.13
N HIS A 161 13.86 -0.65 -8.52
CA HIS A 161 13.96 0.76 -8.17
C HIS A 161 14.20 0.95 -6.68
N MET A 162 15.10 1.87 -6.34
CA MET A 162 15.26 2.31 -4.95
C MET A 162 14.25 3.41 -4.63
N PRO A 163 13.47 3.29 -3.55
CA PRO A 163 12.60 4.36 -3.07
C PRO A 163 13.41 5.62 -2.77
N THR A 164 12.89 6.77 -3.17
CA THR A 164 13.44 8.09 -2.84
C THR A 164 12.97 8.54 -1.45
N ASP A 165 11.71 8.25 -1.11
CA ASP A 165 11.13 8.61 0.18
C ASP A 165 9.94 7.66 0.50
N SER A 166 9.30 7.84 1.66
CA SER A 166 8.15 7.02 2.05
C SER A 166 7.23 7.67 3.07
N ILE A 167 5.97 7.21 3.10
CA ILE A 167 5.06 7.41 4.22
C ILE A 167 4.97 6.10 4.98
N THR A 168 5.05 6.14 6.31
CA THR A 168 4.80 5.00 7.17
C THR A 168 3.53 5.23 8.00
N PHE A 169 2.72 4.18 8.10
CA PHE A 169 1.45 4.19 8.82
C PHE A 169 1.56 3.34 10.09
N LYS A 170 0.91 3.81 11.16
CA LYS A 170 0.74 3.08 12.42
C LYS A 170 -0.75 2.96 12.73
N GLN A 171 -1.15 1.80 13.24
CA GLN A 171 -2.51 1.58 13.72
C GLN A 171 -2.66 2.21 15.11
N ARG A 172 -3.79 2.87 15.36
CA ARG A 172 -4.15 3.42 16.67
C ARG A 172 -4.69 2.34 17.61
N GLU A 173 -4.59 2.58 18.91
CA GLU A 173 -4.99 1.64 19.97
C GLU A 173 -6.48 1.24 19.89
N TYR A 174 -7.35 2.15 19.45
CA TYR A 174 -8.80 1.95 19.35
C TYR A 174 -9.29 1.74 17.89
N GLY A 175 -8.38 1.40 16.97
CA GLY A 175 -8.68 1.30 15.54
C GLY A 175 -8.40 2.59 14.77
N GLY A 176 -8.35 2.48 13.43
CA GLY A 176 -7.92 3.55 12.52
C GLY A 176 -6.40 3.66 12.38
N PHE A 177 -5.96 4.54 11.47
CA PHE A 177 -4.55 4.73 11.14
C PHE A 177 -4.09 6.17 11.36
N ASP A 178 -2.80 6.31 11.68
CA ASP A 178 -2.07 7.57 11.71
C ASP A 178 -0.80 7.46 10.85
N ILE A 179 -0.30 8.60 10.39
CA ILE A 179 1.04 8.69 9.83
C ILE A 179 2.06 8.64 10.97
N ALA A 180 2.93 7.64 10.96
CA ALA A 180 4.07 7.55 11.86
C ALA A 180 5.25 8.40 11.36
N THR A 181 5.48 8.44 10.05
CA THR A 181 6.49 9.28 9.41
C THR A 181 6.00 9.65 8.01
N ALA A 182 6.15 10.91 7.63
CA ALA A 182 5.93 11.37 6.27
C ALA A 182 6.97 12.43 5.90
N PRO A 183 7.23 12.62 4.61
CA PRO A 183 8.12 13.67 4.16
C PRO A 183 7.51 15.06 4.47
N PRO A 184 8.31 16.06 4.88
CA PRO A 184 7.81 17.38 5.27
C PRO A 184 7.20 18.17 4.10
N TRP A 185 7.49 17.76 2.87
CA TRP A 185 6.97 18.36 1.64
C TRP A 185 5.63 17.77 1.20
N LEU A 186 5.08 16.76 1.89
CA LEU A 186 3.86 16.07 1.50
C LEU A 186 2.62 16.93 1.75
N VAL A 187 1.90 17.28 0.69
CA VAL A 187 0.62 18.02 0.74
C VAL A 187 -0.33 17.38 -0.29
N PRO A 188 -0.95 16.24 0.05
CA PRO A 188 -1.78 15.50 -0.90
C PRO A 188 -3.11 16.23 -1.19
N GLU A 189 -3.89 15.73 -2.14
CA GLU A 189 -5.19 16.32 -2.49
C GLU A 189 -6.17 16.24 -1.31
N HIS A 190 -6.23 15.09 -0.63
CA HIS A 190 -7.03 14.92 0.58
C HIS A 190 -6.22 14.19 1.65
N LEU A 191 -6.20 14.73 2.87
CA LEU A 191 -5.59 14.14 4.06
C LEU A 191 -6.50 14.35 5.27
N LYS A 192 -7.30 13.33 5.59
CA LYS A 192 -8.17 13.25 6.78
C LYS A 192 -8.16 11.81 7.31
N LEU A 193 -7.08 11.45 8.02
CA LEU A 193 -6.87 10.09 8.54
C LEU A 193 -7.80 9.72 9.69
N ASP A 194 -8.42 10.71 10.33
CA ASP A 194 -9.54 10.54 11.24
C ASP A 194 -10.77 9.90 10.55
N TYR A 195 -10.87 10.04 9.23
CA TYR A 195 -11.86 9.39 8.37
C TYR A 195 -11.23 8.32 7.44
N ASP A 196 -10.00 7.89 7.70
CA ASP A 196 -9.23 6.99 6.82
C ASP A 196 -9.16 7.50 5.36
N LEU A 197 -9.11 8.83 5.16
CA LEU A 197 -8.99 9.44 3.83
C LEU A 197 -7.56 9.93 3.57
N LEU A 198 -6.90 9.30 2.60
CA LEU A 198 -5.67 9.78 2.00
C LEU A 198 -5.76 9.57 0.49
N TYR A 199 -5.88 10.66 -0.26
CA TYR A 199 -5.98 10.63 -1.72
C TYR A 199 -4.93 11.50 -2.38
N PHE A 200 -4.31 10.93 -3.40
CA PHE A 200 -3.42 11.64 -4.32
C PHE A 200 -4.06 11.75 -5.69
N LYS A 201 -3.98 12.93 -6.31
CA LYS A 201 -4.43 13.11 -7.69
C LYS A 201 -3.50 12.36 -8.63
N VAL A 202 -4.05 11.57 -9.54
CA VAL A 202 -3.28 10.77 -10.49
C VAL A 202 -3.03 11.56 -11.76
N LYS A 203 -1.75 11.70 -12.13
CA LYS A 203 -1.33 12.39 -13.36
C LYS A 203 -1.18 11.41 -14.52
N SER A 204 -0.48 10.29 -14.31
CA SER A 204 -0.26 9.27 -15.33
C SER A 204 -0.23 7.86 -14.76
N ILE A 205 -0.49 6.86 -15.60
CA ILE A 205 -0.50 5.44 -15.22
C ILE A 205 0.39 4.67 -16.20
N SER A 206 1.21 3.78 -15.65
CA SER A 206 1.99 2.79 -16.39
C SER A 206 1.61 1.38 -15.91
N HIS A 207 2.32 0.36 -16.41
CA HIS A 207 2.06 -1.03 -16.01
C HIS A 207 2.22 -1.23 -14.49
N ASP A 208 3.35 -0.79 -13.95
CA ASP A 208 3.76 -1.03 -12.56
C ASP A 208 3.67 0.20 -11.66
N PHE A 209 3.64 1.40 -12.24
CA PHE A 209 3.67 2.65 -11.48
C PHE A 209 2.50 3.57 -11.81
N ILE A 210 2.09 4.33 -10.80
CA ILE A 210 1.21 5.48 -10.95
C ILE A 210 2.01 6.74 -10.60
N GLU A 211 1.98 7.74 -11.48
CA GLU A 211 2.47 9.08 -11.15
C GLU A 211 1.37 9.85 -10.43
N VAL A 212 1.65 10.29 -9.22
CA VAL A 212 0.70 11.01 -8.37
C VAL A 212 1.24 12.38 -8.00
N ILE A 213 0.35 13.36 -7.83
CA ILE A 213 0.69 14.68 -7.28
C ILE A 213 0.77 14.53 -5.76
N VAL A 214 1.98 14.70 -5.23
CA VAL A 214 2.28 14.55 -3.80
C VAL A 214 2.29 15.87 -3.04
N ASN A 215 2.36 17.01 -3.74
CA ASN A 215 2.18 18.33 -3.18
C ASN A 215 1.36 19.21 -4.13
N THR A 216 0.16 19.57 -3.72
CA THR A 216 -0.79 20.36 -4.52
C THR A 216 -0.44 21.85 -4.60
N THR A 217 0.37 22.37 -3.67
CA THR A 217 0.80 23.78 -3.66
C THR A 217 1.82 24.08 -4.76
N ASN A 218 2.70 23.12 -5.09
CA ASN A 218 3.75 23.28 -6.09
C ASN A 218 3.68 22.28 -7.26
N ASN A 219 2.63 21.44 -7.31
CA ASN A 219 2.45 20.36 -8.29
C ASN A 219 3.60 19.34 -8.33
N GLN A 220 4.34 19.15 -7.23
CA GLN A 220 5.35 18.09 -7.15
C GLN A 220 4.71 16.73 -7.34
N THR A 221 5.31 15.90 -8.20
CA THR A 221 4.87 14.54 -8.45
C THR A 221 5.87 13.51 -7.92
N ALA A 222 5.37 12.30 -7.69
CA ALA A 222 6.19 11.12 -7.45
C ALA A 222 5.51 9.89 -8.04
N PHE A 223 6.29 8.86 -8.32
CA PHE A 223 5.76 7.56 -8.71
C PHE A 223 5.53 6.70 -7.47
N VAL A 224 4.47 5.92 -7.49
CA VAL A 224 4.14 4.90 -6.49
C VAL A 224 3.86 3.58 -7.18
N ASP A 225 4.06 2.47 -6.47
CA ASP A 225 3.64 1.15 -6.94
C ASP A 225 2.11 1.17 -7.17
N ARG A 226 1.69 0.78 -8.38
CA ARG A 226 0.27 0.70 -8.74
C ARG A 226 -0.51 -0.23 -7.82
N TYR A 227 0.13 -1.27 -7.31
CA TYR A 227 -0.49 -2.33 -6.52
C TYR A 227 -0.39 -2.09 -5.01
N SER A 228 0.28 -1.02 -4.55
CA SER A 228 0.34 -0.69 -3.12
C SER A 228 -0.92 0.00 -2.59
N GLY A 229 -1.94 0.15 -3.42
CA GLY A 229 -3.19 0.83 -3.10
C GLY A 229 -4.26 0.61 -4.16
N LYS A 230 -5.26 1.48 -4.15
CA LYS A 230 -6.38 1.44 -5.08
C LYS A 230 -6.41 2.71 -5.92
N LEU A 231 -6.48 2.51 -7.23
CA LEU A 231 -6.80 3.56 -8.20
C LEU A 231 -8.32 3.67 -8.32
N HIS A 232 -8.83 4.88 -8.21
CA HIS A 232 -10.20 5.25 -8.50
C HIS A 232 -10.19 6.23 -9.68
N TYR A 233 -10.68 5.80 -10.84
CA TYR A 233 -10.92 6.75 -11.93
C TYR A 233 -11.95 7.80 -11.49
N TRP A 234 -11.95 8.97 -12.11
CA TRP A 234 -12.89 10.03 -11.74
C TRP A 234 -14.34 9.58 -11.72
N SER A 235 -14.75 8.74 -12.67
CA SER A 235 -16.11 8.19 -12.70
C SER A 235 -16.44 7.35 -11.46
N GLU A 236 -15.51 6.53 -10.99
CA GLU A 236 -15.70 5.72 -9.81
C GLU A 236 -15.63 6.56 -8.53
N PHE A 237 -14.65 7.46 -8.46
CA PHE A 237 -14.46 8.35 -7.31
C PHE A 237 -15.67 9.25 -7.09
N LEU A 238 -16.17 9.90 -8.15
CA LEU A 238 -17.31 10.82 -8.06
C LEU A 238 -18.60 10.12 -7.67
N LEU A 239 -18.76 8.82 -7.92
CA LEU A 239 -19.93 8.08 -7.42
C LEU A 239 -19.86 7.80 -5.91
N GLY A 240 -18.67 7.90 -5.31
CA GLY A 240 -18.46 7.69 -3.86
C GLY A 240 -18.47 8.98 -3.03
N VAL A 241 -18.57 10.15 -3.64
CA VAL A 241 -18.61 11.43 -2.91
C VAL A 241 -20.00 11.68 -2.32
N HIS A 242 -20.07 12.47 -1.25
CA HIS A 242 -21.33 12.79 -0.59
C HIS A 242 -22.23 13.68 -1.45
N SER A 243 -21.67 14.76 -1.97
CA SER A 243 -22.39 15.73 -2.79
C SER A 243 -21.50 16.35 -3.86
N ILE A 244 -22.15 16.87 -4.89
CA ILE A 244 -21.53 17.67 -5.94
C ILE A 244 -22.34 18.93 -6.19
N GLU A 245 -21.65 19.97 -6.65
CA GLU A 245 -22.22 21.28 -6.90
C GLU A 245 -21.63 21.88 -8.18
N PHE A 246 -22.34 22.86 -8.74
CA PHE A 246 -21.76 23.71 -9.76
C PHE A 246 -21.04 24.88 -9.08
N PRO A 247 -19.79 25.20 -9.46
CA PRO A 247 -19.11 26.39 -8.95
C PRO A 247 -19.91 27.68 -9.19
N GLU A 248 -20.62 27.75 -10.33
CA GLU A 248 -21.47 28.88 -10.70
C GLU A 248 -22.84 28.38 -11.21
N PRO A 249 -23.80 28.07 -10.32
CA PRO A 249 -25.06 27.40 -10.69
C PRO A 249 -25.83 28.08 -11.83
N SER A 250 -25.76 29.40 -11.95
CA SER A 250 -26.42 30.18 -13.00
C SER A 250 -25.87 29.94 -14.42
N LYS A 251 -24.62 29.47 -14.55
CA LYS A 251 -23.98 29.17 -15.85
C LYS A 251 -24.22 27.74 -16.32
N HIS A 252 -24.76 26.89 -15.46
CA HIS A 252 -24.94 25.48 -15.73
C HIS A 252 -26.42 25.12 -15.82
N LYS A 253 -26.70 24.04 -16.54
CA LYS A 253 -28.06 23.55 -16.78
C LYS A 253 -28.13 22.07 -16.46
N ILE A 254 -29.29 21.66 -15.97
CA ILE A 254 -29.62 20.27 -15.72
C ILE A 254 -30.55 19.82 -16.84
N TYR A 255 -30.29 18.66 -17.43
CA TYR A 255 -30.95 18.17 -18.62
C TYR A 255 -31.79 16.92 -18.32
N VAL A 256 -32.87 16.72 -19.08
CA VAL A 256 -33.68 15.49 -18.98
C VAL A 256 -32.97 14.25 -19.56
N LYS A 257 -31.98 14.46 -20.44
CA LYS A 257 -31.19 13.42 -21.12
C LYS A 257 -29.73 13.87 -21.25
N PRO A 258 -28.76 12.95 -21.43
CA PRO A 258 -27.34 13.28 -21.55
C PRO A 258 -26.99 13.82 -22.96
N LEU A 259 -27.64 14.93 -23.36
CA LEU A 259 -27.49 15.55 -24.67
C LEU A 259 -27.55 17.08 -24.50
N ASP A 260 -26.66 17.80 -25.19
CA ASP A 260 -26.57 19.27 -25.07
C ASP A 260 -27.85 20.01 -25.53
N HIS A 261 -28.68 19.37 -26.38
CA HIS A 261 -29.94 19.92 -26.91
C HIS A 261 -31.20 19.39 -26.21
N ALA A 262 -31.06 18.64 -25.11
CA ALA A 262 -32.20 18.13 -24.37
C ALA A 262 -32.93 19.25 -23.61
N GLY A 263 -34.20 18.98 -23.26
CA GLY A 263 -34.95 19.87 -22.36
C GLY A 263 -34.28 20.02 -21.00
N THR A 264 -34.46 21.18 -20.37
CA THR A 264 -33.82 21.51 -19.10
C THR A 264 -34.76 21.38 -17.92
N ILE A 265 -34.21 21.09 -16.76
CA ILE A 265 -34.91 20.97 -15.48
C ILE A 265 -34.59 22.21 -14.64
N ALA A 266 -35.64 22.88 -14.16
CA ALA A 266 -35.53 24.12 -13.37
C ALA A 266 -35.98 23.94 -11.90
N THR A 267 -36.04 22.69 -11.43
CA THR A 267 -36.36 22.36 -10.04
C THR A 267 -35.34 23.00 -9.10
N SER A 268 -35.80 23.70 -8.06
CA SER A 268 -34.91 24.25 -7.02
C SER A 268 -34.30 23.12 -6.19
N TYR A 269 -33.01 23.26 -5.88
CA TYR A 269 -32.22 22.28 -5.11
C TYR A 269 -31.09 22.99 -4.38
N SER A 270 -30.56 22.34 -3.33
CA SER A 270 -29.42 22.82 -2.55
C SER A 270 -28.11 22.17 -3.03
N PHE A 271 -28.12 20.85 -3.19
CA PHE A 271 -26.97 20.09 -3.67
C PHE A 271 -27.42 18.91 -4.52
N MET A 272 -26.47 18.28 -5.20
CA MET A 272 -26.72 17.13 -6.07
C MET A 272 -26.02 15.88 -5.52
N ARG A 273 -26.69 14.74 -5.60
CA ARG A 273 -26.10 13.44 -5.31
C ARG A 273 -25.83 12.67 -6.61
N PRO A 274 -24.58 12.25 -6.88
CA PRO A 274 -24.25 11.47 -8.07
C PRO A 274 -24.84 10.05 -7.97
N VAL A 275 -25.43 9.56 -9.06
CA VAL A 275 -26.07 8.23 -9.12
C VAL A 275 -25.49 7.36 -10.22
N LYS A 276 -25.18 7.94 -11.39
CA LYS A 276 -24.65 7.20 -12.53
C LYS A 276 -23.81 8.12 -13.40
N ILE A 277 -22.75 7.61 -14.01
CA ILE A 277 -21.93 8.35 -14.99
C ILE A 277 -21.97 7.62 -16.34
N GLN A 278 -22.06 8.39 -17.40
CA GLN A 278 -22.02 7.95 -18.79
C GLN A 278 -21.20 8.96 -19.60
N ASN A 279 -19.94 8.61 -19.88
CA ASN A 279 -18.97 9.51 -20.52
C ASN A 279 -18.91 10.87 -19.77
N ASP A 280 -19.05 11.98 -20.49
CA ASP A 280 -19.06 13.36 -19.96
C ASP A 280 -20.28 13.71 -19.08
N TRP A 281 -21.26 12.82 -19.00
CA TRP A 281 -22.54 13.08 -18.36
C TRP A 281 -22.70 12.29 -17.07
N MET A 282 -23.34 12.93 -16.10
CA MET A 282 -23.62 12.37 -14.80
C MET A 282 -25.09 12.54 -14.50
N TYR A 283 -25.75 11.45 -14.17
CA TYR A 283 -27.10 11.44 -13.64
C TYR A 283 -27.05 11.68 -12.15
N VAL A 284 -27.83 12.65 -11.70
CA VAL A 284 -27.85 13.16 -10.34
C VAL A 284 -29.26 13.20 -9.79
N GLU A 285 -29.35 13.08 -8.48
CA GLU A 285 -30.55 13.42 -7.71
C GLU A 285 -30.42 14.81 -7.13
N LEU A 286 -31.49 15.60 -7.25
CA LEU A 286 -31.56 16.95 -6.76
C LEU A 286 -32.12 16.90 -5.33
N MET A 287 -31.36 17.42 -4.37
CA MET A 287 -31.66 17.31 -2.94
C MET A 287 -31.92 18.69 -2.35
N ASP A 288 -32.78 18.77 -1.34
CA ASP A 288 -32.90 19.95 -0.48
C ASP A 288 -31.97 19.88 0.75
N ASP A 289 -31.94 20.95 1.54
CA ASP A 289 -31.15 21.04 2.79
C ASP A 289 -31.48 19.94 3.81
N ASN A 290 -32.65 19.32 3.69
CA ASN A 290 -33.11 18.24 4.57
C ASN A 290 -32.87 16.85 3.97
N PHE A 291 -32.01 16.75 2.93
CA PHE A 291 -31.70 15.49 2.22
C PHE A 291 -32.91 14.82 1.57
N ASN A 292 -33.98 15.57 1.27
CA ASN A 292 -35.11 15.04 0.53
C ASN A 292 -34.91 15.22 -0.96
N LYS A 293 -35.22 14.16 -1.72
CA LYS A 293 -35.19 14.19 -3.18
C LYS A 293 -36.30 15.10 -3.72
N LYS A 294 -35.91 16.13 -4.46
CA LYS A 294 -36.81 17.03 -5.22
C LYS A 294 -36.94 16.66 -6.69
N GLY A 295 -35.96 15.96 -7.23
CA GLY A 295 -35.94 15.59 -8.63
C GLY A 295 -34.69 14.82 -9.00
N ASN A 296 -34.48 14.69 -10.30
CA ASN A 296 -33.30 14.06 -10.87
C ASN A 296 -33.03 14.66 -12.25
N GLY A 297 -31.82 14.48 -12.76
CA GLY A 297 -31.44 15.02 -14.05
C GLY A 297 -30.02 14.65 -14.46
N TRP A 298 -29.65 15.06 -15.65
CA TRP A 298 -28.32 14.87 -16.21
C TRP A 298 -27.55 16.19 -16.17
N ILE A 299 -26.33 16.15 -15.66
CA ILE A 299 -25.38 17.24 -15.69
C ILE A 299 -24.15 16.85 -16.48
N ARG A 300 -23.48 17.82 -17.08
CA ARG A 300 -22.18 17.62 -17.70
C ARG A 300 -21.10 17.87 -16.66
N TRP A 301 -20.40 16.83 -16.24
CA TRP A 301 -19.40 16.90 -15.16
C TRP A 301 -18.00 17.17 -15.67
N THR A 302 -17.71 16.84 -16.93
CA THR A 302 -16.44 17.13 -17.59
C THR A 302 -16.64 17.59 -19.05
N LYS A 303 -15.73 18.43 -19.53
CA LYS A 303 -15.64 18.84 -20.93
C LYS A 303 -14.21 19.26 -21.25
N ASN A 304 -13.65 18.75 -22.36
CA ASN A 304 -12.28 19.07 -22.80
C ASN A 304 -11.25 18.91 -21.67
N SER A 305 -11.32 17.79 -20.94
CA SER A 305 -10.43 17.49 -19.80
C SER A 305 -10.48 18.48 -18.64
N LYS A 306 -11.54 19.28 -18.53
CA LYS A 306 -11.82 20.18 -17.40
C LYS A 306 -13.03 19.70 -16.61
N MET A 307 -12.87 19.62 -15.30
CA MET A 307 -13.97 19.37 -14.38
C MET A 307 -14.88 20.60 -14.31
N LEU A 308 -16.19 20.39 -14.45
CA LEU A 308 -17.20 21.46 -14.42
C LEU A 308 -17.97 21.52 -13.10
N ILE A 309 -17.60 20.66 -12.14
CA ILE A 309 -18.27 20.50 -10.85
C ILE A 309 -17.25 20.62 -9.73
N THR A 310 -17.74 20.94 -8.54
CA THR A 310 -17.04 20.73 -7.27
C THR A 310 -17.66 19.54 -6.57
N TYR A 311 -16.90 18.89 -5.69
CA TYR A 311 -17.35 17.72 -4.93
C TYR A 311 -17.01 17.89 -3.46
N ASN A 312 -17.81 17.28 -2.60
CA ASN A 312 -17.55 17.18 -1.18
C ASN A 312 -17.52 15.70 -0.76
N LEU A 313 -16.46 15.31 -0.06
CA LEU A 313 -16.27 13.95 0.46
C LEU A 313 -17.04 13.71 1.76
N LEU A 314 -17.27 14.74 2.54
CA LEU A 314 -17.88 14.67 3.86
C LEU A 314 -19.13 15.56 3.89
N SER A 315 -20.05 15.26 4.79
CA SER A 315 -21.21 16.13 5.02
C SER A 315 -20.80 17.46 5.66
#